data_AF-A0A5J9SIJ8-F1
#
_entry.id   AF-A0A5J9SIJ8-F1
#
_cell.length_a   1.000
_cell.length_b   1.000
_cell.length_c   1.000
_cell.angle_alpha   90.00
_cell.angle_beta   90.00
_cell.angle_gamma   90.00
#
_symmetry.space_group_name_H-M   'P 1'
#
loop_
_entity.id
_entity.type
_entity.pdbx_description
1 polymer ?
#
loop_
_entity_poly.entity_id
_entity_poly.type
_entity_poly.pdbx_seq_one_letter_code
_entity_poly.pdbx_strand_id
1 'polypeptide(L)'
;MAVPLRAAFAPHLSTVATEEYTKLTEMLATIQLTNDPDVWRCPWEDKAHRLSSSKIYKSVVSNGEGCEYYKFIWENRAPSRVKFFGWLLVQNRIQTKENLLKKHCVDSDTCEICGAHIESSAHLIAGCTFSSGFWHRLGIALGEDDVSTLWQVQPPHGVPSLHFNAFILLCCW
;
A
#
# COMPACT_ATOMS: atom_id res chain seq x y z
N MET A 1 -0.27 -11.53 -50.26
CA MET A 1 -0.44 -12.24 -48.96
C MET A 1 -0.13 -11.25 -47.86
N ALA A 2 -1.08 -10.98 -46.96
CA ALA A 2 -0.84 -10.05 -45.85
C ALA A 2 0.16 -10.67 -44.87
N VAL A 3 1.18 -9.90 -44.46
CA VAL A 3 2.11 -10.30 -43.39
C VAL A 3 1.28 -10.43 -42.11
N PRO A 4 1.39 -11.54 -41.35
CA PRO A 4 0.69 -11.67 -40.07
C PRO A 4 1.08 -10.52 -39.16
N LEU A 5 0.10 -9.84 -38.53
CA LEU A 5 0.32 -8.68 -37.66
C LEU A 5 1.44 -8.92 -36.61
N ARG A 6 1.52 -10.16 -36.12
CA ARG A 6 2.58 -10.67 -35.24
C ARG A 6 4.00 -10.44 -35.76
N ALA A 7 4.25 -10.65 -37.04
CA ALA A 7 5.57 -10.51 -37.64
C ALA A 7 6.00 -9.03 -37.77
N ALA A 8 5.09 -8.08 -37.54
CA ALA A 8 5.40 -6.66 -37.42
C ALA A 8 5.88 -6.27 -36.01
N PHE A 9 5.76 -7.16 -35.01
CA PHE A 9 6.26 -6.93 -33.66
C PHE A 9 7.55 -7.72 -33.43
N ALA A 10 8.50 -7.12 -32.71
CA ALA A 10 9.71 -7.78 -32.22
C ALA A 10 9.64 -7.93 -30.69
N PRO A 11 8.84 -8.89 -30.16
CA PRO A 11 8.69 -9.03 -28.72
C PRO A 11 9.96 -9.64 -28.12
N HIS A 12 10.62 -8.90 -27.24
CA HIS A 12 11.66 -9.45 -26.37
C HIS A 12 10.99 -10.19 -25.19
N LEU A 13 10.60 -11.45 -25.43
CA LEU A 13 10.00 -12.28 -24.39
C LEU A 13 11.08 -12.85 -23.47
N SER A 14 10.88 -12.73 -22.16
CA SER A 14 11.63 -13.51 -21.17
C SER A 14 11.27 -14.99 -21.27
N THR A 15 12.01 -15.85 -20.57
CA THR A 15 11.69 -17.29 -20.48
C THR A 15 10.27 -17.52 -19.95
N VAL A 16 9.91 -16.84 -18.86
CA VAL A 16 8.55 -16.91 -18.26
C VAL A 16 7.49 -16.45 -19.27
N ALA A 17 7.71 -15.31 -19.93
CA ALA A 17 6.76 -14.79 -20.90
C ALA A 17 6.59 -15.73 -22.12
N THR A 18 7.65 -16.46 -22.49
CA THR A 18 7.61 -17.47 -23.57
C THR A 18 6.76 -18.67 -23.17
N GLU A 19 6.89 -19.15 -21.93
CA GLU A 19 6.07 -20.24 -21.39
C GLU A 19 4.59 -19.84 -21.28
N GLU A 20 4.31 -18.64 -20.76
CA GLU A 20 2.95 -18.10 -20.66
C GLU A 20 2.31 -17.92 -22.05
N TYR A 21 3.08 -17.41 -23.02
CA TYR A 21 2.63 -17.27 -24.40
C TYR A 21 2.28 -18.63 -25.03
N THR A 22 3.09 -19.66 -24.76
CA THR A 22 2.83 -21.02 -25.28
C THR A 22 1.54 -21.57 -24.71
N LYS A 23 1.32 -21.46 -23.39
CA LYS A 23 0.06 -21.87 -22.73
C LYS A 23 -1.15 -21.14 -23.30
N LEU A 24 -1.03 -19.82 -23.48
CA LEU A 24 -2.11 -19.02 -24.07
C LEU A 24 -2.41 -19.47 -25.50
N THR A 25 -1.37 -19.73 -26.30
CA THR A 25 -1.52 -20.22 -27.68
C THR A 25 -2.25 -21.55 -27.74
N GLU A 26 -1.94 -22.48 -26.84
CA GLU A 26 -2.64 -23.78 -26.73
C GLU A 26 -4.11 -23.60 -26.33
N MET A 27 -4.41 -22.72 -25.37
CA MET A 27 -5.79 -22.42 -24.97
C MET A 27 -6.59 -21.81 -26.13
N LEU A 28 -5.99 -20.86 -26.85
CA LEU A 28 -6.62 -20.17 -27.98
C LEU A 28 -6.77 -21.09 -29.21
N ALA A 29 -5.96 -22.13 -29.37
CA ALA A 29 -6.04 -23.08 -30.49
C ALA A 29 -7.41 -23.79 -30.58
N THR A 30 -8.14 -23.86 -29.45
CA THR A 30 -9.49 -24.44 -29.40
C THR A 30 -10.60 -23.48 -29.84
N ILE A 31 -10.30 -22.19 -30.00
CA ILE A 31 -11.28 -21.15 -30.33
C ILE A 31 -11.42 -21.04 -31.84
N GLN A 32 -12.64 -21.21 -32.34
CA GLN A 32 -12.98 -20.92 -33.73
C GLN A 32 -13.63 -19.54 -33.83
N LEU A 33 -13.00 -18.65 -34.57
CA LEU A 33 -13.54 -17.33 -34.85
C LEU A 33 -14.64 -17.44 -35.92
N THR A 34 -15.76 -16.76 -35.71
CA THR A 34 -16.81 -16.63 -36.71
C THR A 34 -16.82 -15.20 -37.25
N ASN A 35 -17.54 -14.97 -38.37
CA ASN A 35 -17.75 -13.62 -38.91
C ASN A 35 -18.97 -12.93 -38.26
N ASP A 36 -19.52 -13.50 -37.20
CA ASP A 36 -20.61 -12.87 -36.47
C ASP A 36 -20.11 -11.65 -35.70
N PRO A 37 -20.98 -10.67 -35.41
CA PRO A 37 -20.58 -9.53 -34.59
C PRO A 37 -20.11 -9.99 -33.21
N ASP A 38 -18.99 -9.44 -32.75
CA ASP A 38 -18.47 -9.72 -31.42
C ASP A 38 -19.48 -9.31 -30.33
N VAL A 39 -19.72 -10.23 -29.39
CA VAL A 39 -20.53 -9.95 -28.19
C VAL A 39 -19.59 -9.83 -26.99
N TRP A 40 -19.49 -8.62 -26.46
CA TRP A 40 -18.70 -8.34 -25.26
C TRP A 40 -19.48 -8.86 -24.06
N ARG A 41 -18.87 -9.79 -23.30
CA ARG A 41 -19.43 -10.34 -22.06
C ARG A 41 -18.49 -10.10 -20.88
N CYS A 42 -19.07 -9.64 -19.79
CA CYS A 42 -18.39 -9.27 -18.56
C CYS A 42 -19.19 -9.82 -17.36
N PRO A 43 -18.52 -10.48 -16.39
CA PRO A 43 -19.19 -10.98 -15.17
C PRO A 43 -19.97 -9.91 -14.39
N TRP A 44 -19.63 -8.64 -14.59
CA TRP A 44 -20.24 -7.49 -13.92
C TRP A 44 -21.31 -6.78 -14.77
N GLU A 45 -21.93 -7.44 -15.74
CA GLU A 45 -23.02 -6.86 -16.55
C GLU A 45 -24.34 -6.73 -15.80
N ASP A 46 -25.16 -5.74 -16.18
CA ASP A 46 -26.57 -5.65 -15.80
C ASP A 46 -27.47 -6.56 -16.67
N LYS A 47 -28.78 -6.55 -16.41
CA LYS A 47 -29.74 -7.36 -17.18
C LYS A 47 -29.86 -6.93 -18.65
N ALA A 48 -29.32 -5.78 -19.02
CA ALA A 48 -29.31 -5.23 -20.36
C ALA A 48 -27.92 -5.34 -21.03
N HIS A 49 -27.03 -6.22 -20.52
CA HIS A 49 -25.67 -6.44 -21.04
C HIS A 49 -24.77 -5.21 -21.01
N ARG A 50 -25.04 -4.25 -20.12
CA ARG A 50 -24.17 -3.09 -19.92
C ARG A 50 -23.28 -3.34 -18.71
N LEU A 51 -22.04 -2.84 -18.79
CA LEU A 51 -21.12 -2.88 -17.67
C LEU A 51 -21.73 -2.20 -16.44
N SER A 52 -21.83 -2.93 -15.32
CA SER A 52 -22.35 -2.38 -14.06
C SER A 52 -21.20 -1.98 -13.15
N SER A 53 -20.91 -0.67 -13.11
CA SER A 53 -19.95 -0.10 -12.15
C SER A 53 -20.31 -0.41 -10.70
N SER A 54 -21.60 -0.57 -10.38
CA SER A 54 -22.06 -0.96 -9.04
C SER A 54 -21.63 -2.38 -8.66
N LYS A 55 -21.73 -3.34 -9.59
CA LYS A 55 -21.28 -4.72 -9.35
C LYS A 55 -19.77 -4.79 -9.21
N ILE A 56 -19.03 -4.05 -10.05
CA ILE A 56 -17.57 -3.94 -9.96
C ILE A 56 -17.17 -3.37 -8.60
N TYR A 57 -17.77 -2.24 -8.22
CA TYR A 57 -17.51 -1.59 -6.94
C TYR A 57 -17.75 -2.55 -5.78
N LYS A 58 -18.89 -3.26 -5.76
CA LYS A 58 -19.19 -4.25 -4.71
C LYS A 58 -18.24 -5.45 -4.68
N SER A 59 -17.69 -5.87 -5.82
CA SER A 59 -16.72 -6.96 -5.84
C SER A 59 -15.33 -6.54 -5.37
N VAL A 60 -14.95 -5.27 -5.61
CA VAL A 60 -13.65 -4.72 -5.18
C VAL A 60 -13.72 -4.26 -3.73
N VAL A 61 -14.85 -3.68 -3.33
CA VAL A 61 -15.18 -3.30 -1.96
C VAL A 61 -15.88 -4.49 -1.29
N SER A 62 -15.14 -5.58 -1.12
CA SER A 62 -15.57 -6.60 -0.18
C SER A 62 -15.53 -6.00 1.23
N ASN A 63 -16.52 -6.32 2.07
CA ASN A 63 -16.51 -6.02 3.49
C ASN A 63 -15.44 -6.91 4.16
N GLY A 64 -14.16 -6.62 3.93
CA GLY A 64 -13.08 -7.19 4.71
C GLY A 64 -13.28 -6.91 6.20
N GLU A 65 -12.60 -7.68 7.05
CA GLU A 65 -12.56 -7.40 8.49
C GLU A 65 -12.21 -5.93 8.73
N GLY A 66 -12.87 -5.33 9.72
CA GLY A 66 -12.70 -3.92 10.03
C GLY A 66 -11.22 -3.58 10.20
N CYS A 67 -10.76 -2.53 9.53
CA CYS A 67 -9.40 -2.06 9.65
C CYS A 67 -9.17 -1.49 11.07
N GLU A 68 -8.29 -2.11 11.86
CA GLU A 68 -8.09 -1.79 13.28
C GLU A 68 -7.69 -0.32 13.51
N TYR A 69 -6.87 0.24 12.62
CA TYR A 69 -6.43 1.63 12.69
C TYR A 69 -7.40 2.64 12.10
N TYR A 70 -8.54 2.21 11.53
CA TYR A 70 -9.48 3.11 10.84
C TYR A 70 -9.92 4.27 11.73
N LYS A 71 -10.41 3.97 12.95
CA LYS A 71 -10.87 5.00 13.89
C LYS A 71 -9.73 5.91 14.32
N PHE A 72 -8.56 5.32 14.62
CA PHE A 72 -7.38 6.06 15.04
C PHE A 72 -6.89 7.07 14.00
N ILE A 73 -6.98 6.72 12.70
CA ILE A 73 -6.51 7.58 11.60
C ILE A 73 -7.62 8.53 11.13
N TRP A 74 -8.80 8.00 10.77
CA TRP A 74 -9.79 8.76 10.01
C TRP A 74 -10.78 9.52 10.91
N GLU A 75 -11.13 8.98 12.08
CA GLU A 75 -11.94 9.69 13.10
C GLU A 75 -11.10 10.63 13.99
N ASN A 76 -9.78 10.68 13.76
CA ASN A 76 -8.86 11.57 14.46
C ASN A 76 -9.21 13.06 14.27
N ARG A 77 -8.80 13.93 15.19
CA ARG A 77 -8.95 15.39 15.06
C ARG A 77 -7.76 16.08 14.39
N ALA A 78 -6.70 15.35 14.05
CA ALA A 78 -5.54 15.87 13.34
C ALA A 78 -5.90 16.40 11.92
N PRO A 79 -5.12 17.34 11.35
CA PRO A 79 -5.31 17.81 9.98
C PRO A 79 -5.26 16.66 8.96
N SER A 80 -5.98 16.78 7.84
CA SER A 80 -6.06 15.71 6.83
C SER A 80 -4.71 15.25 6.29
N ARG A 81 -3.72 16.16 6.18
CA ARG A 81 -2.34 15.81 5.78
C ARG A 81 -1.65 14.90 6.79
N VAL A 82 -1.86 15.16 8.09
CA VAL A 82 -1.33 14.34 9.19
C VAL A 82 -2.01 12.98 9.24
N LYS A 83 -3.34 12.92 9.03
CA LYS A 83 -4.07 11.65 8.90
C LYS A 83 -3.53 10.80 7.75
N PHE A 84 -3.31 11.41 6.60
CA PHE A 84 -2.77 10.73 5.42
C PHE A 84 -1.35 10.22 5.67
N PHE A 85 -0.49 11.03 6.30
CA PHE A 85 0.82 10.58 6.76
C PHE A 85 0.71 9.39 7.71
N GLY A 86 -0.13 9.48 8.74
CA GLY A 86 -0.38 8.41 9.71
C GLY A 86 -0.85 7.10 9.07
N TRP A 87 -1.75 7.19 8.08
CA TRP A 87 -2.21 6.05 7.30
C TRP A 87 -1.05 5.34 6.59
N LEU A 88 -0.13 6.11 5.99
CA LEU A 88 1.07 5.55 5.36
C LEU A 88 2.03 4.98 6.41
N LEU A 89 2.18 5.66 7.55
CA LEU A 89 3.10 5.29 8.61
C LEU A 89 2.80 3.91 9.18
N VAL A 90 1.55 3.66 9.61
CA VAL A 90 1.16 2.36 10.21
C VAL A 90 1.27 1.18 9.23
N GLN A 91 1.41 1.46 7.94
CA GLN A 91 1.63 0.46 6.88
C GLN A 91 3.09 0.34 6.45
N ASN A 92 4.03 1.03 7.10
CA ASN A 92 5.42 1.17 6.67
C ASN A 92 5.54 1.67 5.21
N ARG A 93 4.76 2.69 4.83
CA ARG A 93 4.68 3.21 3.45
C ARG A 93 5.14 4.67 3.29
N ILE A 94 5.69 5.29 4.33
CA ILE A 94 6.31 6.62 4.22
C ILE A 94 7.65 6.52 3.46
N GLN A 95 8.16 7.66 3.00
CA GLN A 95 9.37 7.75 2.14
C GLN A 95 10.67 7.61 2.94
N THR A 96 10.84 6.49 3.65
CA THR A 96 12.11 6.17 4.30
C THR A 96 13.12 5.62 3.29
N LYS A 97 14.42 5.67 3.60
CA LYS A 97 15.42 5.06 2.71
C LYS A 97 15.23 3.56 2.51
N GLU A 98 14.73 2.81 3.49
CA GLU A 98 14.35 1.41 3.30
C GLU A 98 13.35 1.25 2.13
N ASN A 99 12.32 2.09 2.09
CA ASN A 99 11.29 2.07 1.04
C ASN A 99 11.78 2.64 -0.30
N LEU A 100 12.70 3.61 -0.27
CA LEU A 100 13.31 4.17 -1.48
C LEU A 100 14.31 3.20 -2.11
N LEU A 101 15.05 2.43 -1.30
CA LEU A 101 15.97 1.40 -1.76
C LEU A 101 15.23 0.29 -2.51
N LYS A 102 14.09 -0.17 -1.97
CA LYS A 102 13.17 -1.12 -2.65
C LYS A 102 12.67 -0.63 -4.01
N LYS A 103 12.68 0.69 -4.23
CA LYS A 103 12.28 1.35 -5.49
C LYS A 103 13.47 1.73 -6.38
N HIS A 104 14.69 1.34 -6.00
CA HIS A 104 15.93 1.69 -6.69
C HIS A 104 16.15 3.22 -6.82
N CYS A 105 15.69 4.00 -5.84
CA CYS A 105 15.88 5.46 -5.83
C CYS A 105 17.13 5.90 -5.06
N VAL A 106 17.69 5.05 -4.21
CA VAL A 106 18.89 5.29 -3.38
C VAL A 106 19.74 4.02 -3.34
N ASP A 107 21.03 4.16 -3.02
CA ASP A 107 22.00 3.04 -2.99
C ASP A 107 22.15 2.39 -1.60
N SER A 108 21.60 3.02 -0.56
CA SER A 108 21.71 2.55 0.83
C SER A 108 20.45 2.93 1.62
N ASP A 109 20.06 2.06 2.53
CA ASP A 109 18.96 2.24 3.47
C ASP A 109 19.40 2.74 4.85
N THR A 110 20.68 3.08 5.04
CA THR A 110 21.18 3.52 6.35
C THR A 110 20.60 4.89 6.73
N CYS A 111 20.06 4.97 7.94
CA CYS A 111 19.51 6.18 8.55
C CYS A 111 20.55 7.29 8.62
N GLU A 112 20.24 8.45 8.05
CA GLU A 112 21.17 9.60 8.02
C GLU A 112 21.31 10.28 9.38
N ILE A 113 20.32 10.09 10.26
CA ILE A 113 20.29 10.75 11.57
C ILE A 113 21.24 10.04 12.55
N CYS A 114 21.13 8.71 12.66
CA CYS A 114 21.96 7.93 13.59
C CYS A 114 23.19 7.31 12.93
N GLY A 115 23.19 7.12 11.60
CA GLY A 115 24.28 6.52 10.85
C GLY A 115 24.54 5.03 11.14
N ALA A 116 23.68 4.36 11.90
CA ALA A 116 23.97 3.04 12.48
C ALA A 116 22.98 1.93 12.08
N HIS A 117 21.73 2.28 11.78
CA HIS A 117 20.65 1.32 11.54
C HIS A 117 19.93 1.61 10.23
N ILE A 118 19.11 0.65 9.76
CA ILE A 118 18.23 0.81 8.61
C ILE A 118 17.19 1.88 8.93
N GLU A 119 16.99 2.80 8.00
CA GLU A 119 15.95 3.82 8.04
C GLU A 119 14.59 3.21 7.66
N SER A 120 14.00 2.45 8.58
CA SER A 120 12.62 2.01 8.50
C SER A 120 11.69 3.08 9.08
N SER A 121 10.38 2.98 8.82
CA SER A 121 9.41 3.89 9.45
C SER A 121 9.42 3.75 10.97
N ALA A 122 9.58 2.54 11.48
CA ALA A 122 9.66 2.25 12.91
C ALA A 122 10.91 2.85 13.55
N HIS A 123 12.06 2.71 12.88
CA HIS A 123 13.31 3.31 13.33
C HIS A 123 13.22 4.83 13.35
N LEU A 124 12.76 5.47 12.26
CA LEU A 124 12.63 6.92 12.22
C LEU A 124 11.71 7.44 13.33
N ILE A 125 10.57 6.79 13.56
CA ILE A 125 9.59 7.26 14.53
C ILE A 125 9.97 6.94 15.97
N ALA A 126 10.57 5.79 16.28
CA ALA A 126 10.75 5.38 17.68
C ALA A 126 12.17 4.88 18.01
N GLY A 127 12.85 4.22 17.08
CA GLY A 127 14.12 3.55 17.36
C GLY A 127 15.39 4.39 17.18
N CYS A 128 15.33 5.46 16.39
CA CYS A 128 16.45 6.35 16.16
C CYS A 128 16.82 7.03 17.48
N THR A 129 18.12 7.20 17.74
CA THR A 129 18.60 7.88 18.96
C THR A 129 17.98 9.27 19.14
N PHE A 130 17.69 9.96 18.04
CA PHE A 130 16.98 11.22 18.04
C PHE A 130 15.51 11.08 18.49
N SER A 131 14.74 10.21 17.84
CA SER A 131 13.30 10.05 18.10
C SER A 131 13.02 9.37 19.44
N SER A 132 13.81 8.35 19.80
CA SER A 132 13.78 7.74 21.13
C SER A 132 14.00 8.78 22.24
N GLY A 133 14.98 9.68 22.04
CA GLY A 133 15.23 10.79 22.97
C GLY A 133 14.07 11.79 23.08
N PHE A 134 13.35 12.03 21.99
CA PHE A 134 12.15 12.87 21.98
C PHE A 134 11.01 12.25 22.80
N TRP A 135 10.68 10.97 22.59
CA TRP A 135 9.62 10.29 23.33
C TRP A 135 9.93 10.17 24.83
N HIS A 136 11.19 9.90 25.17
CA HIS A 136 11.64 9.87 26.56
C HIS A 136 11.39 11.21 27.27
N ARG A 137 11.61 12.35 26.60
CA ARG A 137 11.34 13.69 27.16
C ARG A 137 9.84 13.96 27.34
N LEU A 138 9.00 13.38 26.51
CA LEU A 138 7.54 13.44 26.65
C LEU A 138 7.00 12.45 27.70
N GLY A 139 7.84 11.56 28.24
CA GLY A 139 7.41 10.51 29.17
C GLY A 139 6.55 9.44 28.51
N ILE A 140 6.68 9.24 27.20
CA ILE A 140 5.95 8.23 26.43
C ILE A 140 6.90 7.09 26.10
N ALA A 141 6.54 5.87 26.50
CA ALA A 141 7.26 4.67 26.10
C ALA A 141 6.75 4.25 24.71
N LEU A 142 7.57 4.49 23.68
CA LEU A 142 7.30 4.08 22.31
C LEU A 142 8.52 3.32 21.77
N GLY A 143 8.33 2.05 21.44
CA GLY A 143 9.30 1.21 20.76
C GLY A 143 9.06 1.11 19.26
N GLU A 144 9.99 0.49 18.54
CA GLU A 144 9.84 0.25 17.10
C GLU A 144 8.60 -0.62 16.78
N ASP A 145 8.33 -1.65 17.60
CA ASP A 145 7.20 -2.56 17.40
C ASP A 145 5.84 -1.86 17.51
N ASP A 146 5.76 -0.82 18.35
CA ASP A 146 4.54 -0.04 18.59
C ASP A 146 4.13 0.83 17.40
N VAL A 147 5.04 1.12 16.46
CA VAL A 147 4.77 2.02 15.32
C VAL A 147 3.73 1.40 14.37
N SER A 148 3.72 0.08 14.26
CA SER A 148 2.73 -0.66 13.48
C SER A 148 1.34 -0.70 14.14
N THR A 149 1.27 -0.44 15.44
CA THR A 149 0.08 -0.54 16.29
C THR A 149 -0.15 0.74 17.12
N LEU A 150 0.18 1.91 16.56
CA LEU A 150 0.13 3.21 17.27
C LEU A 150 -1.19 3.51 18.01
N TRP A 151 -2.30 2.92 17.57
CA TRP A 151 -3.61 3.04 18.20
C TRP A 151 -3.72 2.32 19.56
N GLN A 152 -2.77 1.46 19.90
CA GLN A 152 -2.70 0.73 21.17
C GLN A 152 -1.86 1.48 22.22
N VAL A 153 -1.09 2.49 21.82
CA VAL A 153 -0.24 3.29 22.72
C VAL A 153 -1.13 4.01 23.73
N GLN A 154 -0.77 3.89 25.02
CA GLN A 154 -1.53 4.48 26.11
C GLN A 154 -0.97 5.85 26.54
N PRO A 155 -1.82 6.79 26.94
CA PRO A 155 -1.37 8.05 27.50
C PRO A 155 -0.61 7.84 28.81
N PRO A 156 0.44 8.65 29.07
CA PRO A 156 1.04 8.73 30.40
C PRO A 156 0.01 9.15 31.46
N HIS A 157 0.27 8.77 32.72
CA HIS A 157 -0.59 9.14 33.85
C HIS A 157 -0.78 10.66 33.92
N GLY A 158 -2.05 11.11 33.96
CA GLY A 158 -2.41 12.52 34.02
C GLY A 158 -2.67 13.20 32.67
N VAL A 159 -2.42 12.52 31.53
CA VAL A 159 -2.77 13.06 30.20
C VAL A 159 -4.19 12.64 29.82
N PRO A 160 -5.09 13.59 29.47
CA PRO A 160 -6.44 13.26 29.02
C PRO A 160 -6.45 12.42 27.73
N SER A 161 -7.17 11.29 27.75
CA SER A 161 -7.28 10.38 26.60
C SER A 161 -8.01 10.98 25.39
N LEU A 162 -8.87 11.98 25.61
CA LEU A 162 -9.73 12.57 24.58
C LEU A 162 -8.97 13.11 23.36
N HIS A 163 -7.75 13.62 23.56
CA HIS A 163 -6.93 14.21 22.49
C HIS A 163 -5.60 13.48 22.28
N PHE A 164 -5.38 12.37 23.00
CA PHE A 164 -4.11 11.68 22.97
C PHE A 164 -3.78 11.10 21.59
N ASN A 165 -4.76 10.49 20.91
CA ASN A 165 -4.54 9.95 19.56
C ASN A 165 -4.18 11.04 18.53
N ALA A 166 -4.72 12.25 18.69
CA ALA A 166 -4.36 13.37 17.82
C ALA A 166 -2.96 13.88 18.15
N PHE A 167 -2.62 13.96 19.43
CA PHE A 167 -1.30 14.35 19.91
C PHE A 167 -0.21 13.39 19.42
N ILE A 168 -0.39 12.07 19.59
CA ILE A 168 0.56 11.05 19.11
C ILE A 168 0.79 11.21 17.61
N LEU A 169 -0.28 11.31 16.81
CA LEU A 169 -0.16 11.41 15.36
C LEU A 169 0.54 12.70 14.91
N LEU A 170 0.34 13.80 15.64
CA LEU A 170 1.04 15.06 15.42
C LEU A 170 2.51 14.99 15.81
N CYS A 171 2.86 14.26 16.87
CA CYS A 171 4.24 14.05 17.27
C CYS A 171 5.02 13.15 16.28
N CYS A 172 4.32 12.25 15.59
CA CYS A 172 4.93 11.42 14.55
C CYS A 172 5.15 12.17 13.21
N TRP A 173 4.44 13.27 12.96
CA TRP A 173 4.46 14.02 11.69
C TRP A 173 5.48 15.15 11.70
#